data_AF-A0A925GR85-F1
#
_entry.id   AF-A0A925GR85-F1
#
_cell.length_a   1.000
_cell.length_b   1.000
_cell.length_c   1.000
_cell.angle_alpha   90.00
_cell.angle_beta   90.00
_cell.angle_gamma   90.00
#
_symmetry.space_group_name_H-M   'P 1'
#
loop_
_entity.id
_entity.type
_entity.pdbx_description
1 polymer ?
#
loop_
_entity_poly.entity_id
_entity_poly.type
_entity_poly.pdbx_seq_one_letter_code
_entity_poly.pdbx_strand_id
1 'polypeptide(L)'
;MKLHAFVRRPYFRRAAKLGGHKLLLLSLLLGLGTNQGAFASVNRPTDAYPTRSLEAQLAAYLGYPPALHNRQGVVMISFRLTAANRLTNLQVHSQEKALNEYIAERLTGKFVSPEARSRQAVYLVRLRFRLR
;
A
#
# COMPACT_ATOMS: atom_id res chain seq x y z
N MET A 1 1.40 22.09 7.20
CA MET A 1 1.21 21.69 5.79
C MET A 1 0.43 20.37 5.71
N LYS A 2 -0.35 20.09 4.66
CA LYS A 2 -1.11 18.83 4.48
C LYS A 2 -0.89 18.29 3.06
N LEU A 3 -0.34 17.08 2.94
CA LEU A 3 -0.25 16.35 1.68
C LEU A 3 -1.47 15.44 1.57
N HIS A 4 -2.20 15.55 0.46
CA HIS A 4 -3.26 14.60 0.13
C HIS A 4 -2.76 13.75 -1.03
N ALA A 5 -2.64 12.45 -0.81
CA ALA A 5 -2.35 11.51 -1.87
C ALA A 5 -3.59 10.65 -2.16
N PHE A 6 -3.73 10.18 -3.40
CA PHE A 6 -4.82 9.31 -3.84
C PHE A 6 -4.27 8.18 -4.71
N VAL A 7 -4.53 6.93 -4.34
CA VAL A 7 -4.11 5.73 -5.10
C VAL A 7 -5.23 5.29 -6.05
N ARG A 8 -4.94 5.11 -7.35
CA ARG A 8 -5.84 4.35 -8.24
C ARG A 8 -5.55 2.86 -8.07
N ARG A 9 -6.61 2.04 -7.96
CA ARG A 9 -6.54 0.59 -7.72
C ARG A 9 -5.54 -0.11 -8.67
N PRO A 10 -4.84 -1.15 -8.19
CA PRO A 10 -3.87 -1.88 -9.00
C PRO A 10 -4.54 -2.48 -10.23
N TYR A 11 -3.95 -2.25 -11.41
CA TYR A 11 -4.39 -2.89 -12.65
C TYR A 11 -4.06 -4.39 -12.58
N PHE A 12 -5.09 -5.21 -12.39
CA PHE A 12 -5.00 -6.66 -12.50
C PHE A 12 -5.11 -7.06 -13.97
N ARG A 13 -4.05 -7.64 -14.53
CA ARG A 13 -4.14 -8.41 -15.77
C ARG A 13 -4.71 -9.79 -15.40
N ARG A 14 -6.03 -9.96 -15.47
CA ARG A 14 -6.67 -11.28 -15.27
C ARG A 14 -6.24 -12.21 -16.41
N ALA A 15 -5.32 -13.13 -16.13
CA ALA A 15 -5.20 -14.35 -16.93
C ALA A 15 -6.33 -15.28 -16.52
N ALA A 16 -7.35 -15.40 -17.36
CA ALA A 16 -8.38 -16.41 -17.20
C ALA A 16 -7.77 -17.78 -17.55
N LYS A 17 -7.70 -18.70 -16.59
CA LYS A 17 -7.52 -20.12 -16.88
C LYS A 17 -8.79 -20.85 -16.45
N LEU A 18 -9.57 -21.22 -17.46
CA LEU A 18 -10.69 -22.14 -17.39
C LEU A 18 -10.21 -23.54 -16.98
N GLY A 19 -11.09 -24.28 -16.30
CA GLY A 19 -10.95 -25.69 -15.95
C GLY A 19 -11.24 -25.85 -14.46
N GLY A 20 -12.35 -26.43 -14.01
CA GLY A 20 -13.12 -27.51 -14.59
C GLY A 20 -13.31 -28.53 -13.45
N HIS A 21 -14.52 -29.08 -13.37
CA HIS A 21 -14.93 -30.25 -12.55
C HIS A 21 -15.61 -29.98 -11.20
N LYS A 22 -16.95 -30.09 -11.27
CA LYS A 22 -17.86 -30.55 -10.21
C LYS A 22 -17.41 -31.88 -9.62
N LEU A 23 -17.45 -32.03 -8.30
CA LEU A 23 -17.71 -33.28 -7.55
C LEU A 23 -17.98 -32.86 -6.08
N LEU A 24 -19.21 -32.78 -5.58
CA LEU A 24 -20.01 -33.84 -4.93
C LEU A 24 -19.30 -34.58 -3.78
N LEU A 25 -20.07 -34.79 -2.68
CA LEU A 25 -19.81 -35.48 -1.38
C LEU A 25 -19.53 -34.49 -0.23
N LEU A 26 -20.47 -34.12 0.66
CA LEU A 26 -21.44 -34.88 1.49
C LEU A 26 -20.80 -35.94 2.39
N SER A 27 -20.30 -35.51 3.56
CA SER A 27 -20.02 -36.39 4.71
C SER A 27 -20.36 -35.65 6.01
N LEU A 28 -21.52 -36.01 6.54
CA LEU A 28 -22.01 -35.81 7.91
C LEU A 28 -21.18 -36.69 8.86
N LEU A 29 -20.69 -36.17 9.99
CA LEU A 29 -20.38 -36.97 11.19
C LEU A 29 -20.23 -36.09 12.44
N LEU A 30 -21.07 -36.42 13.42
CA LEU A 30 -21.12 -35.90 14.79
C LEU A 30 -19.85 -36.29 15.56
N GLY A 31 -19.32 -35.36 16.35
CA GLY A 31 -18.31 -35.62 17.37
C GLY A 31 -18.43 -34.61 18.52
N LEU A 32 -19.15 -35.01 19.56
CA LEU A 32 -19.22 -34.30 20.85
C LEU A 32 -17.89 -34.49 21.59
N GLY A 33 -17.13 -33.41 21.75
CA GLY A 33 -15.89 -33.39 22.53
C GLY A 33 -15.80 -32.12 23.36
N THR A 34 -16.19 -32.20 24.62
CA THR A 34 -15.99 -31.14 25.63
C THR A 34 -14.53 -31.12 26.06
N ASN A 35 -13.78 -30.08 25.71
CA ASN A 35 -12.51 -29.76 26.36
C ASN A 35 -12.43 -28.24 26.57
N GLN A 36 -12.91 -27.79 27.74
CA GLN A 36 -12.71 -26.42 28.22
C GLN A 36 -11.35 -26.35 28.92
N GLY A 37 -10.29 -26.23 28.13
CA GLY A 37 -8.97 -25.81 28.60
C GLY A 37 -8.84 -24.30 28.41
N ALA A 38 -9.26 -23.53 29.42
CA ALA A 38 -9.09 -22.08 29.43
C ALA A 38 -7.62 -21.71 29.66
N PHE A 39 -6.82 -21.74 28.60
CA PHE A 39 -5.57 -21.00 28.58
C PHE A 39 -5.93 -19.53 28.44
N ALA A 40 -5.68 -18.75 29.49
CA ALA A 40 -5.68 -17.29 29.42
C ALA A 40 -4.62 -16.88 28.39
N SER A 41 -5.05 -16.75 27.13
CA SER A 41 -4.29 -16.04 26.11
C SER A 41 -4.09 -14.64 26.66
N VAL A 42 -2.84 -14.29 26.95
CA VAL A 42 -2.45 -12.89 27.11
C VAL A 42 -2.81 -12.24 25.79
N ASN A 43 -4.01 -11.66 25.73
CA ASN A 43 -4.38 -10.66 24.75
C ASN A 43 -3.44 -9.49 25.04
N ARG A 44 -2.20 -9.59 24.57
CA ARG A 44 -1.48 -8.40 24.13
C ARG A 44 -2.48 -7.75 23.18
N PRO A 45 -2.97 -6.53 23.44
CA PRO A 45 -3.53 -5.76 22.35
C PRO A 45 -2.42 -5.79 21.30
N THR A 46 -2.64 -6.56 20.23
CA THR A 46 -1.99 -6.27 18.97
C THR A 46 -2.45 -4.85 18.76
N ASP A 47 -1.57 -3.89 19.04
CA ASP A 47 -1.73 -2.52 18.63
C ASP A 47 -2.03 -2.63 17.14
N ALA A 48 -3.32 -2.58 16.82
CA ALA A 48 -3.80 -2.36 15.49
C ALA A 48 -3.34 -0.94 15.21
N TYR A 49 -2.06 -0.83 14.84
CA TYR A 49 -1.50 0.39 14.31
C TYR A 49 -2.53 0.83 13.28
N PRO A 50 -3.21 1.97 13.49
CA PRO A 50 -4.24 2.43 12.58
C PRO A 50 -3.56 2.40 11.22
N THR A 51 -4.01 1.49 10.35
CA THR A 51 -3.27 1.19 9.14
C THR A 51 -3.36 2.46 8.31
N ARG A 52 -2.35 3.32 8.44
CA ARG A 52 -2.33 4.60 7.77
C ARG A 52 -2.41 4.26 6.30
N SER A 53 -3.33 4.90 5.59
CA SER A 53 -3.44 4.70 4.16
C SER A 53 -2.06 4.88 3.50
N LEU A 54 -1.79 4.16 2.42
CA LEU A 54 -0.50 4.21 1.71
C LEU A 54 -0.07 5.67 1.45
N GLU A 55 -1.04 6.53 1.21
CA GLU A 55 -0.90 7.97 0.99
C GLU A 55 -0.37 8.70 2.21
N ALA A 56 -0.89 8.41 3.40
CA ALA A 56 -0.40 8.98 4.66
C ALA A 56 1.01 8.49 4.99
N GLN A 57 1.38 7.26 4.58
CA GLN A 57 2.74 6.74 4.76
C GLN A 57 3.73 7.43 3.82
N LEU A 58 3.40 7.57 2.54
CA LEU A 58 4.22 8.31 1.57
C LEU A 58 4.37 9.78 1.98
N ALA A 59 3.28 10.39 2.46
CA ALA A 59 3.28 11.75 2.98
C ALA A 59 4.22 11.95 4.18
N ALA A 60 4.45 10.91 4.99
CA ALA A 60 5.35 11.01 6.14
C ALA A 60 6.83 11.13 5.73
N TYR A 61 7.20 10.62 4.56
CA TYR A 61 8.57 10.73 4.03
C TYR A 61 8.80 12.02 3.22
N LEU A 62 7.71 12.60 2.71
CA LEU A 62 7.74 13.79 1.87
C LEU A 62 7.50 15.05 2.69
N GLY A 63 8.41 16.00 2.56
CA GLY A 63 8.18 17.39 2.99
C GLY A 63 7.54 18.21 1.87
N TYR A 64 7.53 19.53 2.05
CA TYR A 64 7.23 20.43 0.94
C TYR A 64 8.46 20.50 0.01
N PRO A 65 8.32 20.20 -1.30
CA PRO A 65 9.42 20.24 -2.24
C PRO A 65 9.93 21.68 -2.41
N PRO A 66 11.25 21.93 -2.31
CA PRO A 66 11.82 23.26 -2.57
C PRO A 66 11.45 23.78 -3.97
N ALA A 67 11.48 22.89 -4.98
CA ALA A 67 11.16 23.21 -6.37
C ALA A 67 9.76 23.82 -6.58
N LEU A 68 8.83 23.63 -5.64
CA LEU A 68 7.51 24.23 -5.74
C LEU A 68 7.47 25.69 -5.28
N HIS A 69 8.51 26.26 -4.64
CA HIS A 69 8.64 27.68 -4.29
C HIS A 69 7.31 28.37 -3.86
N ASN A 70 6.60 27.80 -2.88
CA ASN A 70 5.28 28.28 -2.46
C ASN A 70 4.19 28.27 -3.56
N ARG A 71 4.17 27.24 -4.41
CA ARG A 71 3.12 26.95 -5.39
C ARG A 71 2.50 25.59 -5.13
N GLN A 72 1.18 25.50 -5.19
CA GLN A 72 0.52 24.21 -5.11
C GLN A 72 0.89 23.35 -6.32
N GLY A 73 0.94 22.03 -6.13
CA GLY A 73 1.38 21.11 -7.17
C GLY A 73 0.70 19.76 -7.09
N VAL A 74 0.57 19.10 -8.23
CA VAL A 74 0.10 17.73 -8.33
C VAL A 74 1.12 16.93 -9.12
N VAL A 75 1.57 15.82 -8.55
CA VAL A 75 2.53 14.91 -9.19
C VAL A 75 1.98 13.51 -9.15
N MET A 76 2.11 12.77 -10.24
CA MET A 76 1.79 11.35 -10.24
C MET A 76 3.09 10.54 -10.10
N ILE A 77 3.07 9.51 -9.27
CA ILE A 77 4.18 8.58 -9.11
C ILE A 77 3.71 7.16 -9.37
N SER A 78 4.58 6.35 -9.94
CA SER A 78 4.37 4.91 -10.03
C SER A 78 5.52 4.16 -9.40
N PHE A 79 5.23 3.09 -8.67
CA PHE A 79 6.26 2.25 -8.05
C PHE A 79 5.77 0.82 -7.86
N ARG A 80 6.70 -0.07 -7.53
CA ARG A 80 6.43 -1.43 -7.06
C ARG A 80 6.92 -1.57 -5.63
N LEU A 81 6.49 -2.66 -4.98
CA LEU A 81 6.97 -3.03 -3.66
C LEU A 81 7.80 -4.32 -3.76
N THR A 82 8.90 -4.36 -3.03
CA THR A 82 9.67 -5.60 -2.83
C THR A 82 8.93 -6.55 -1.88
N ALA A 83 9.42 -7.77 -1.73
CA ALA A 83 8.90 -8.72 -0.73
C ALA A 83 9.01 -8.20 0.72
N ALA A 84 9.94 -7.27 0.97
CA ALA A 84 10.12 -6.58 2.24
C ALA A 84 9.35 -5.24 2.31
N ASN A 85 8.36 -5.05 1.43
CA ASN A 85 7.50 -3.86 1.42
C ASN A 85 8.28 -2.53 1.24
N ARG A 86 9.40 -2.58 0.50
CA ARG A 86 10.17 -1.37 0.15
C ARG A 86 9.82 -0.88 -1.25
N LEU A 87 9.78 0.43 -1.44
CA LEU A 87 9.59 1.06 -2.74
C LEU A 87 10.75 0.72 -3.68
N THR A 88 10.40 0.23 -4.87
CA THR A 88 11.32 -0.05 -5.97
C THR A 88 10.69 0.37 -7.30
N ASN A 89 11.52 0.56 -8.34
CA ASN A 89 11.08 1.01 -9.67
C ASN A 89 10.21 2.28 -9.61
N LEU A 90 10.63 3.24 -8.78
CA LEU A 90 9.93 4.51 -8.61
C LEU A 90 10.12 5.37 -9.86
N GLN A 91 9.01 5.81 -10.44
CA GLN A 91 8.97 6.80 -11.52
C GLN A 91 8.09 7.98 -11.09
N VAL A 92 8.57 9.18 -11.36
CA VAL A 92 7.87 10.43 -11.07
C VAL A 92 7.46 11.07 -12.39
N HIS A 93 6.15 11.30 -12.56
CA HIS A 93 5.54 11.81 -13.77
C HIS A 93 5.26 13.30 -13.59
N SER A 94 6.25 14.13 -13.88
CA SER A 94 6.17 15.59 -13.86
C SER A 94 7.21 16.20 -14.82
N GLN A 95 6.92 17.40 -15.33
CA GLN A 95 7.84 18.15 -16.21
C GLN A 95 8.98 18.83 -15.44
N GLU A 96 8.83 19.00 -14.13
CA GLU A 96 9.80 19.68 -13.27
C GLU A 96 10.87 18.69 -12.77
N LYS A 97 12.08 18.78 -13.32
CA LYS A 97 13.17 17.82 -13.02
C LYS A 97 13.57 17.84 -11.54
N ALA A 98 13.69 19.03 -10.95
CA ALA A 98 14.06 19.18 -9.53
C ALA A 98 13.02 18.55 -8.59
N LEU A 99 11.74 18.59 -8.96
CA LEU A 99 10.67 17.93 -8.21
C LEU A 99 10.76 16.41 -8.33
N ASN A 100 11.09 15.90 -9.52
CA ASN A 100 11.28 14.48 -9.76
C ASN A 100 12.44 13.91 -8.93
N GLU A 101 13.59 14.60 -8.94
CA GLU A 101 14.78 14.25 -8.17
C GLU A 101 14.48 14.26 -6.67
N TYR A 102 13.87 15.34 -6.16
CA TYR A 102 13.46 15.43 -4.75
C TYR A 102 12.58 14.25 -4.32
N ILE A 103 11.53 13.94 -5.09
CA ILE A 103 10.61 12.84 -4.75
C ILE A 103 11.34 11.49 -4.82
N ALA A 104 12.18 11.29 -5.84
CA ALA A 104 12.93 10.05 -6.02
C ALA A 104 13.89 9.80 -4.85
N GLU A 105 14.66 10.80 -4.43
CA GLU A 105 15.59 10.71 -3.30
C GLU A 105 14.87 10.39 -1.98
N ARG A 106 13.71 11.00 -1.76
CA ARG A 106 12.97 10.85 -0.49
C ARG A 106 12.24 9.52 -0.38
N LEU A 107 11.80 8.94 -1.50
CA LEU A 107 10.94 7.76 -1.49
C LEU A 107 11.65 6.45 -1.87
N THR A 108 12.78 6.50 -2.57
CA THR A 108 13.48 5.28 -2.99
C THR A 108 13.88 4.42 -1.78
N GLY A 109 13.55 3.13 -1.83
CA GLY A 109 13.88 2.16 -0.78
C GLY A 109 13.12 2.33 0.54
N LYS A 110 12.20 3.30 0.65
CA LYS A 110 11.38 3.50 1.84
C LYS A 110 10.40 2.35 2.03
N PHE A 111 10.13 2.03 3.28
CA PHE A 111 9.19 0.99 3.65
C PHE A 111 7.76 1.57 3.66
N VAL A 112 6.80 0.82 3.11
CA VAL A 112 5.37 1.12 3.24
C VAL A 112 4.59 -0.18 3.42
N SER A 113 3.60 -0.16 4.30
CA SER A 113 2.73 -1.30 4.56
C SER A 113 1.32 -1.01 4.04
N PRO A 114 1.03 -1.28 2.75
CA PRO A 114 -0.33 -1.12 2.23
C PRO A 114 -1.28 -2.18 2.80
N GLU A 115 -2.54 -1.81 3.00
CA GLU A 115 -3.59 -2.72 3.47
C GLU A 115 -3.81 -3.89 2.50
N ALA A 116 -3.77 -3.63 1.19
CA ALA A 116 -3.91 -4.64 0.15
C ALA A 116 -2.54 -5.18 -0.30
N ARG A 117 -2.24 -6.44 0.05
CA ARG A 117 -0.98 -7.14 -0.23
C ARG A 117 -0.80 -7.59 -1.69
N SER A 118 -1.11 -6.75 -2.69
CA SER A 118 -0.73 -7.11 -4.06
C SER A 118 0.74 -6.77 -4.29
N ARG A 119 1.63 -7.71 -3.93
CA ARG A 119 3.09 -7.54 -4.04
C ARG A 119 3.59 -7.46 -5.49
N GLN A 120 2.78 -7.88 -6.45
CA GLN A 120 3.10 -7.83 -7.88
C GLN A 120 2.46 -6.62 -8.59
N ALA A 121 1.70 -5.79 -7.89
CA ALA A 121 1.07 -4.62 -8.48
C ALA A 121 2.06 -3.48 -8.71
N VAL A 122 1.84 -2.76 -9.81
CA VAL A 122 2.32 -1.38 -9.94
C VAL A 122 1.31 -0.47 -9.25
N TYR A 123 1.78 0.28 -8.26
CA TYR A 123 1.01 1.29 -7.57
C TYR A 123 1.13 2.60 -8.32
N LEU A 124 0.00 3.27 -8.56
CA LEU A 124 -0.05 4.60 -9.17
C LEU A 124 -0.71 5.56 -8.18
N VAL A 125 0.04 6.57 -7.75
CA VAL A 125 -0.36 7.49 -6.68
C VAL A 125 -0.28 8.91 -7.16
N ARG A 126 -1.35 9.67 -6.96
CA ARG A 126 -1.40 11.11 -7.21
C ARG A 126 -1.10 11.84 -5.90
N LEU A 127 0.04 12.51 -5.83
CA LEU A 127 0.44 13.37 -4.72
C LEU A 127 -0.04 14.80 -4.97
N ARG A 128 -0.69 15.44 -4.00
CA ARG A 128 -1.10 16.85 -4.07
C ARG A 128 -0.46 17.66 -2.94
N PHE A 129 0.42 18.58 -3.31
CA PHE A 129 1.06 19.56 -2.44
C PHE A 129 0.18 20.82 -2.33
N ARG A 130 -0.19 21.19 -1.11
CA ARG A 130 -0.98 22.40 -0.82
C ARG A 130 -0.27 23.27 0.20
N LEU A 131 -0.29 24.57 -0.05
CA LEU A 131 0.02 25.60 0.94
C LEU A 131 -1.16 25.72 1.90
N ARG A 132 -0.88 26.00 3.17
CA ARG A 132 -1.92 26.29 4.15
C ARG A 132 -2.16 27.78 4.18
#